data_AF-A0A3B8HF04-F1
#
_entry.id   AF-A0A3B8HF04-F1
#
_cell.length_a   1.000
_cell.length_b   1.000
_cell.length_c   1.000
_cell.angle_alpha   90.00
_cell.angle_beta   90.00
_cell.angle_gamma   90.00
#
_symmetry.space_group_name_H-M   'P 1'
#
loop_
_entity.id
_entity.type
_entity.pdbx_description
1 polymer ?
#
loop_
_entity_poly.entity_id
_entity_poly.type
_entity_poly.pdbx_seq_one_letter_code
_entity_poly.pdbx_strand_id
1 'polypeptide(L)'
;MALAVLPSDQPLLSLPVRGPYAATLRASARVMTLSPNSSPGMDSTILETTRDAAGNLVFFPKVPLNQHMVQQLWGEIRRALAQQPPNQVVFDFRDVHSIDSAGLALLRELREHCRERGIDVRQEGVNAGVERFLTFLDVMDTADVPVTTLPREHWIARLGSATWESLLDAREMVSFAGGVVTAVARLFVDARRFRWRETLYYVQMCGADGMPIISLISFLMGLTMAFQAAVQLRQFGANIFVADMLSLAFTRELGPLLTAVILAGRSGSAFAAEIGTMKVNEEVDALTVMGFDITEFLVMPKIYALGLAGPLLTCLSSWMGLVGGIVVGAVGLDLTVASFLQEAYDILALSDVLTGLVKSFAFSILIAAIGCLRGLQTGQGADSVGRQTTSAVVSGLFLIIFADAIFTVIFHVFDW
;
A
#
# COMPACT_ATOMS: atom_id res chain seq x y z
N MET A 1 20.52 12.50 -32.86
CA MET A 1 21.66 13.42 -32.72
C MET A 1 22.61 12.80 -31.70
N ALA A 2 23.86 12.56 -32.12
CA ALA A 2 24.77 11.56 -31.57
C ALA A 2 25.17 11.78 -30.11
N LEU A 3 25.13 10.71 -29.31
CA LEU A 3 25.78 10.63 -28.00
C LEU A 3 27.18 10.05 -28.19
N ALA A 4 28.17 10.90 -27.96
CA ALA A 4 29.59 10.56 -28.02
C ALA A 4 29.97 9.65 -26.85
N VAL A 5 30.60 8.53 -27.18
CA VAL A 5 31.33 7.64 -26.28
C VAL A 5 32.56 8.41 -25.79
N LEU A 6 32.69 8.58 -24.46
CA LEU A 6 33.93 9.05 -23.83
C LEU A 6 34.61 7.87 -23.11
N PRO A 7 35.96 7.84 -23.07
CA PRO A 7 36.73 6.67 -22.64
C PRO A 7 36.84 6.58 -21.13
N SER A 8 36.84 5.34 -20.62
CA SER A 8 37.32 4.98 -19.28
C SER A 8 38.80 5.33 -19.16
N ASP A 9 39.12 6.34 -18.33
CA ASP A 9 40.41 6.57 -17.63
C ASP A 9 40.78 8.06 -17.59
N GLN A 10 40.14 8.84 -16.71
CA GLN A 10 40.76 10.02 -16.10
C GLN A 10 40.20 10.28 -14.67
N PRO A 11 41.04 10.67 -13.69
CA PRO A 11 40.62 10.93 -12.32
C PRO A 11 39.93 12.29 -12.14
N LEU A 12 38.74 12.27 -11.54
CA LEU A 12 37.90 13.42 -11.15
C LEU A 12 38.51 14.22 -9.99
N LEU A 13 39.48 15.11 -10.25
CA LEU A 13 40.07 15.94 -9.19
C LEU A 13 40.32 17.41 -9.53
N SER A 14 39.60 17.99 -10.49
CA SER A 14 39.77 19.42 -10.83
C SER A 14 38.48 20.15 -11.24
N LEU A 15 37.54 20.32 -10.30
CA LEU A 15 36.52 21.38 -10.40
C LEU A 15 36.49 22.25 -9.13
N PRO A 16 36.54 23.60 -9.25
CA PRO A 16 36.58 24.48 -8.09
C PRO A 16 35.15 24.76 -7.59
N VAL A 17 34.74 24.13 -6.49
CA VAL A 17 33.48 24.46 -5.80
C VAL A 17 33.81 25.35 -4.59
N ARG A 18 33.45 26.64 -4.67
CA ARG A 18 33.47 27.57 -3.53
C ARG A 18 32.06 27.66 -2.94
N GLY A 19 31.92 27.30 -1.67
CA GLY A 19 30.68 27.43 -0.89
C GLY A 19 30.73 26.61 0.41
N PRO A 20 29.88 26.91 1.41
CA PRO A 20 29.98 26.37 2.78
C PRO A 20 29.69 24.86 2.91
N TYR A 21 29.33 24.19 1.81
CA TYR A 21 29.05 22.74 1.75
C TYR A 21 30.15 21.91 1.05
N ALA A 22 31.29 22.51 0.72
CA ALA A 22 32.40 21.80 0.05
C ALA A 22 33.08 20.73 0.92
N ALA A 23 32.95 20.80 2.24
CA ALA A 23 33.54 19.82 3.17
C ALA A 23 32.75 18.51 3.24
N THR A 24 31.41 18.57 3.07
CA THR A 24 30.52 17.40 3.18
C THR A 24 30.59 16.50 1.95
N LEU A 25 30.80 17.08 0.76
CA LEU A 25 30.96 16.32 -0.50
C LEU A 25 32.29 15.56 -0.60
N ARG A 26 33.36 16.01 0.06
CA ARG A 26 34.64 15.26 0.12
C ARG A 26 34.58 14.05 1.06
N ALA A 27 33.67 14.04 2.03
CA ALA A 27 33.49 12.92 2.95
C ALA A 27 32.69 11.77 2.31
N SER A 28 31.65 12.08 1.52
CA SER A 28 30.86 11.03 0.84
C SER A 28 31.58 10.38 -0.34
N ALA A 29 32.47 11.10 -1.04
CA ALA A 29 33.25 10.54 -2.15
C ALA A 29 34.33 9.53 -1.72
N ARG A 30 34.68 9.47 -0.43
CA ARG A 30 35.69 8.51 0.11
C ARG A 30 35.09 7.18 0.58
N VAL A 31 33.76 7.07 0.63
CA VAL A 31 33.05 5.87 1.11
C VAL A 31 32.67 4.94 -0.06
N MET A 32 32.79 5.38 -1.31
CA MET A 32 32.29 4.65 -2.48
C MET A 32 33.37 3.96 -3.34
N THR A 33 34.50 3.59 -2.73
CA THR A 33 35.50 2.70 -3.34
C THR A 33 35.96 1.64 -2.34
N LEU A 34 35.05 0.74 -1.95
CA LEU A 34 35.44 -0.56 -1.41
C LEU A 34 34.71 -1.64 -2.22
N SER A 35 35.54 -2.39 -2.95
CA SER A 35 35.19 -3.50 -3.84
C SER A 35 34.32 -4.56 -3.15
N PRO A 36 33.32 -5.15 -3.83
CA PRO A 36 32.55 -6.28 -3.31
C PRO A 36 33.24 -7.59 -3.72
N ASN A 37 34.44 -7.88 -3.22
CA ASN A 37 34.95 -9.25 -3.22
C ASN A 37 36.23 -9.40 -2.39
N SER A 38 36.06 -9.82 -1.14
CA SER A 38 37.04 -10.65 -0.43
C SER A 38 36.31 -11.36 0.69
N SER A 39 35.82 -12.56 0.40
CA SER A 39 35.55 -13.56 1.43
C SER A 39 36.84 -13.79 2.23
N PRO A 40 36.92 -13.44 3.52
CA PRO A 40 38.03 -13.89 4.34
C PRO A 40 37.83 -15.38 4.58
N GLY A 41 38.89 -16.14 4.38
CA GLY A 41 38.91 -17.58 4.60
C GLY A 41 38.52 -17.97 6.02
N MET A 42 38.17 -19.25 6.14
CA MET A 42 38.06 -20.02 7.36
C MET A 42 39.19 -19.69 8.36
N ASP A 43 38.83 -19.65 9.65
CA ASP A 43 39.68 -19.51 10.84
C ASP A 43 40.17 -18.10 11.22
N SER A 44 39.27 -17.12 11.30
CA SER A 44 39.48 -15.96 12.19
C SER A 44 38.51 -16.03 13.37
N THR A 45 39.05 -16.35 14.56
CA THR A 45 38.28 -16.42 15.80
C THR A 45 37.73 -15.03 16.11
N ILE A 46 36.41 -14.85 15.93
CA ILE A 46 35.70 -13.58 16.19
C ILE A 46 35.73 -13.19 17.68
N LEU A 47 35.82 -14.19 18.56
CA LEU A 47 35.93 -14.04 20.01
C LEU A 47 37.01 -14.97 20.56
N GLU A 48 38.14 -14.41 20.97
CA GLU A 48 39.12 -15.20 21.71
C GLU A 48 38.69 -15.35 23.16
N THR A 49 38.64 -16.59 23.63
CA THR A 49 38.24 -16.92 25.01
C THR A 49 39.42 -17.56 25.71
N THR A 50 39.85 -16.99 26.83
CA THR A 50 40.92 -17.54 27.68
C THR A 50 40.41 -17.73 29.09
N ARG A 51 40.85 -18.81 29.74
CA ARG A 51 40.67 -18.98 31.18
C ARG A 51 41.98 -18.72 31.91
N ASP A 52 41.93 -17.83 32.88
CA ASP A 52 43.07 -17.57 33.77
C ASP A 52 43.21 -18.69 34.81
N ALA A 53 44.40 -18.82 35.42
CA ALA A 53 44.70 -19.79 36.47
C ALA A 53 43.78 -19.65 37.71
N ALA A 54 43.16 -18.48 37.89
CA ALA A 54 42.16 -18.19 38.92
C ALA A 54 40.73 -18.71 38.59
N GLY A 55 40.52 -19.30 37.40
CA GLY A 55 39.21 -19.78 36.95
C GLY A 55 38.31 -18.71 36.34
N ASN A 56 38.85 -17.52 36.05
CA ASN A 56 38.15 -16.42 35.40
C ASN A 56 38.06 -16.65 33.89
N LEU A 57 36.93 -16.30 33.27
CA LEU A 57 36.73 -16.41 31.83
C LEU A 57 36.88 -15.03 31.20
N VAL A 58 37.87 -14.87 30.33
CA VAL A 58 38.17 -13.61 29.65
C VAL A 58 37.74 -13.71 28.19
N PHE A 59 36.92 -12.76 27.77
CA PHE A 59 36.43 -12.59 26.41
C PHE A 59 37.15 -11.44 25.71
N PHE A 60 37.77 -11.73 24.57
CA PHE A 60 38.48 -10.78 23.71
C PHE A 60 37.79 -10.72 22.33
N PRO A 61 36.83 -9.81 22.12
CA PRO A 61 36.20 -9.63 20.82
C PRO A 61 37.20 -8.94 19.88
N LYS A 62 37.47 -9.56 18.74
CA LYS A 62 38.35 -9.01 17.69
C LYS A 62 37.59 -8.25 16.60
N VAL A 63 36.29 -8.10 16.79
CA VAL A 63 35.34 -7.53 15.83
C VAL A 63 34.55 -6.40 16.49
N PRO A 64 34.06 -5.43 15.70
CA PRO A 64 33.17 -4.39 16.22
C PRO A 64 31.87 -5.00 16.77
N LEU A 65 31.37 -4.42 17.86
CA LEU A 65 30.12 -4.83 18.52
C LEU A 65 28.93 -4.17 17.83
N ASN A 66 28.55 -4.69 16.66
CA ASN A 66 27.44 -4.18 15.86
C ASN A 66 26.33 -5.21 15.63
N GLN A 67 25.16 -4.77 15.15
CA GLN A 67 23.99 -5.61 14.91
C GLN A 67 24.28 -6.89 14.10
N HIS A 68 25.22 -6.83 13.15
CA HIS A 68 25.58 -7.98 12.31
C HIS A 68 26.41 -9.03 13.05
N MET A 69 27.28 -8.63 13.99
CA MET A 69 28.22 -9.53 14.68
C MET A 69 27.70 -10.04 16.03
N VAL A 70 26.78 -9.30 16.66
CA VAL A 70 26.22 -9.62 17.99
C VAL A 70 25.58 -11.01 18.04
N GLN A 71 24.88 -11.44 16.99
CA GLN A 71 24.23 -12.76 16.97
C GLN A 71 25.24 -13.92 17.01
N GLN A 72 26.37 -13.78 16.31
CA GLN A 72 27.44 -14.79 16.31
C GLN A 72 28.20 -14.79 17.64
N LEU A 73 28.55 -13.59 18.14
CA LEU A 73 29.21 -13.41 19.43
C LEU A 73 28.41 -14.01 20.59
N TRP A 74 27.09 -13.80 20.63
CA TRP A 74 26.23 -14.36 21.68
C TRP A 74 26.24 -15.90 21.68
N GLY A 75 26.26 -16.51 20.50
CA GLY A 75 26.35 -17.96 20.35
C GLY A 75 27.64 -18.52 20.96
N GLU A 76 28.76 -17.84 20.75
CA GLU A 76 30.07 -18.25 21.30
C GLU A 76 30.18 -18.00 22.81
N ILE A 77 29.72 -16.83 23.29
CA ILE A 77 29.67 -16.48 24.71
C ILE A 77 28.83 -17.50 25.48
N ARG A 78 27.64 -17.85 24.98
CA ARG A 78 26.79 -18.86 25.61
C ARG A 78 27.42 -20.24 25.65
N ARG A 79 28.10 -20.67 24.58
CA ARG A 79 28.83 -21.94 24.57
C ARG A 79 29.95 -21.95 25.61
N ALA A 80 30.72 -20.87 25.72
CA ALA A 80 31.81 -20.74 26.68
C ALA A 80 31.32 -20.74 28.14
N LEU A 81 30.19 -20.07 28.42
CA LEU A 81 29.54 -20.05 29.73
C LEU A 81 28.88 -21.37 30.12
N ALA A 82 28.43 -22.17 29.14
CA ALA A 82 27.74 -23.45 29.39
C ALA A 82 28.70 -24.60 29.76
N GLN A 83 29.97 -24.53 29.37
CA GLN A 83 30.93 -25.62 29.59
C GLN A 83 31.30 -25.79 31.08
N GLN A 84 31.70 -24.71 31.74
CA GLN A 84 32.03 -24.68 33.17
C GLN A 84 31.71 -23.29 33.75
N PRO A 85 31.07 -23.20 34.92
CA PRO A 85 30.75 -21.90 35.54
C PRO A 85 32.05 -21.18 35.93
N PRO A 86 32.34 -19.99 35.37
CA PRO A 86 33.48 -19.19 35.79
C PRO A 86 33.23 -18.48 37.13
N ASN A 87 34.29 -18.22 37.89
CA ASN A 87 34.19 -17.41 39.12
C ASN A 87 33.92 -15.93 38.80
N GLN A 88 34.49 -15.44 37.69
CA GLN A 88 34.33 -14.08 37.20
C GLN A 88 34.44 -14.08 35.67
N VAL A 89 33.68 -13.21 35.02
CA VAL A 89 33.77 -12.95 33.59
C VAL A 89 34.43 -11.60 33.38
N VAL A 90 35.44 -11.54 32.52
CA VAL A 90 36.11 -10.29 32.13
C VAL A 90 35.87 -10.07 30.64
N PHE A 91 35.30 -8.92 30.29
CA PHE A 91 35.08 -8.52 28.90
C PHE A 91 36.08 -7.42 28.54
N ASP A 92 37.01 -7.73 27.65
CA ASP A 92 38.11 -6.84 27.31
C ASP A 92 37.88 -6.16 25.96
N PHE A 93 37.91 -4.82 25.95
CA PHE A 93 37.59 -3.97 24.81
C PHE A 93 38.82 -3.46 24.04
N ARG A 94 40.04 -3.98 24.30
CA ARG A 94 41.29 -3.47 23.71
C ARG A 94 41.26 -3.33 22.18
N ASP A 95 40.69 -4.29 21.47
CA ASP A 95 40.59 -4.30 19.99
C ASP A 95 39.20 -3.89 19.46
N VAL A 96 38.30 -3.42 20.32
CA VAL A 96 36.93 -3.05 19.94
C VAL A 96 36.83 -1.56 19.64
N HIS A 97 36.83 -1.19 18.36
CA HIS A 97 36.84 0.22 17.95
C HIS A 97 35.45 0.88 17.83
N SER A 98 34.36 0.10 17.75
CA SER A 98 32.99 0.64 17.68
C SER A 98 31.97 -0.29 18.35
N ILE A 99 30.96 0.33 18.95
CA ILE A 99 29.81 -0.32 19.58
C ILE A 99 28.52 0.42 19.18
N ASP A 100 27.47 -0.32 18.85
CA ASP A 100 26.14 0.23 18.58
C ASP A 100 25.10 -0.19 19.65
N SER A 101 23.83 0.13 19.41
CA SER A 101 22.74 -0.25 20.32
C SER A 101 22.57 -1.77 20.51
N ALA A 102 22.89 -2.57 19.49
CA ALA A 102 22.83 -4.04 19.59
C ALA A 102 24.01 -4.58 20.40
N GLY A 103 25.20 -3.99 20.24
CA GLY A 103 26.38 -4.30 21.08
C GLY A 103 26.14 -3.97 22.55
N LEU A 104 25.48 -2.85 22.84
CA LEU A 104 25.08 -2.50 24.21
C LEU A 104 24.05 -3.47 24.78
N ALA A 105 23.04 -3.87 24.00
CA ALA A 105 22.06 -4.87 24.41
C ALA A 105 22.71 -6.22 24.73
N LEU A 106 23.71 -6.64 23.95
CA LEU A 106 24.49 -7.85 24.22
C LEU A 106 25.21 -7.79 25.57
N LEU A 107 25.87 -6.67 25.87
CA LEU A 107 26.57 -6.49 27.14
C LEU A 107 25.60 -6.47 28.33
N ARG A 108 24.44 -5.83 28.16
CA ARG A 108 23.37 -5.85 29.18
C ARG A 108 22.90 -7.28 29.46
N GLU A 109 22.54 -8.01 28.41
CA GLU A 109 22.06 -9.39 28.51
C GLU A 109 23.13 -10.29 29.16
N LEU A 110 24.42 -10.08 28.82
CA LEU A 110 25.52 -10.81 29.44
C LEU A 110 25.64 -10.50 30.95
N ARG A 111 25.59 -9.22 31.35
CA ARG A 111 25.61 -8.83 32.77
C ARG A 111 24.43 -9.41 33.51
N GLU A 112 23.23 -9.33 32.95
CA GLU A 112 22.00 -9.85 33.55
C GLU A 112 22.06 -11.37 33.71
N HIS A 113 22.50 -12.09 32.67
CA HIS A 113 22.67 -13.55 32.70
C HIS A 113 23.74 -14.02 33.71
N CYS A 114 24.83 -13.28 33.85
CA CYS A 114 25.86 -13.57 34.85
C CYS A 114 25.39 -13.21 36.27
N ARG A 115 24.66 -12.10 36.44
CA ARG A 115 24.10 -11.66 37.74
C ARG A 115 23.10 -12.67 38.29
N GLU A 116 22.23 -13.23 37.46
CA GLU A 116 21.30 -14.31 37.85
C GLU A 116 22.01 -15.55 38.40
N ARG A 117 23.27 -15.79 37.97
CA ARG A 117 24.11 -16.91 38.38
C ARG A 117 25.11 -16.55 39.48
N GLY A 118 25.09 -15.31 39.98
CA GLY A 118 26.03 -14.82 41.00
C GLY A 118 27.46 -14.63 40.50
N ILE A 119 27.67 -14.47 39.19
CA ILE A 119 28.98 -14.31 38.56
C ILE A 119 29.23 -12.82 38.32
N ASP A 120 30.35 -12.29 38.84
CA ASP A 120 30.75 -10.89 38.62
C ASP A 120 31.27 -10.67 37.20
N VAL A 121 30.90 -9.55 36.57
CA VAL A 121 31.33 -9.18 35.22
C VAL A 121 32.16 -7.90 35.28
N ARG A 122 33.45 -8.00 34.94
CA ARG A 122 34.37 -6.86 34.84
C ARG A 122 34.62 -6.47 33.40
N GLN A 123 34.89 -5.18 33.21
CA GLN A 123 35.21 -4.59 31.92
C GLN A 123 36.66 -4.10 31.97
N GLU A 124 37.48 -4.50 31.00
CA GLU A 124 38.88 -4.10 30.89
C GLU A 124 39.17 -3.53 29.49
N GLY A 125 40.26 -2.77 29.32
CA GLY A 125 40.67 -2.31 27.99
C GLY A 125 39.74 -1.29 27.31
N VAL A 126 38.89 -0.60 28.08
CA VAL A 126 37.90 0.36 27.55
C VAL A 126 38.61 1.55 26.89
N ASN A 127 38.29 1.81 25.62
CA ASN A 127 38.75 3.00 24.90
C ASN A 127 37.72 4.15 24.99
N ALA A 128 38.16 5.37 24.67
CA ALA A 128 37.33 6.57 24.74
C ALA A 128 36.07 6.53 23.83
N GLY A 129 36.07 5.68 22.80
CA GLY A 129 34.91 5.47 21.93
C GLY A 129 33.82 4.63 22.60
N VAL A 130 34.22 3.59 23.33
CA VAL A 130 33.33 2.63 24.02
C VAL A 130 32.87 3.16 25.38
N GLU A 131 33.71 3.92 26.09
CA GLU A 131 33.43 4.49 27.42
C GLU A 131 32.10 5.27 27.49
N ARG A 132 31.80 6.06 26.45
CA ARG A 132 30.55 6.84 26.36
C ARG A 132 29.31 5.95 26.34
N PHE A 133 29.38 4.84 25.63
CA PHE A 133 28.29 3.90 25.48
C PHE A 133 28.12 3.04 26.74
N LEU A 134 29.22 2.66 27.40
CA LEU A 134 29.18 1.96 28.70
C LEU A 134 28.61 2.83 29.81
N THR A 135 28.91 4.14 29.82
CA THR A 135 28.28 5.09 30.75
C THR A 135 26.76 5.12 30.57
N PHE A 136 26.29 5.06 29.32
CA PHE A 136 24.86 4.96 29.02
C PHE A 136 24.26 3.63 29.51
N LEU A 137 24.99 2.52 29.36
CA LEU A 137 24.60 1.21 29.88
C LEU A 137 24.43 1.22 31.41
N ASP A 138 25.37 1.81 32.14
CA ASP A 138 25.30 1.90 33.60
C ASP A 138 24.12 2.78 34.08
N VAL A 139 23.82 3.85 33.36
CA VAL A 139 22.60 4.65 33.63
C VAL A 139 21.33 3.84 33.36
N MET A 140 21.32 3.00 32.32
CA MET A 140 20.18 2.12 32.01
C MET A 140 20.03 0.94 32.99
N ASP A 141 21.12 0.40 33.52
CA ASP A 141 21.12 -0.71 34.49
C ASP A 141 20.74 -0.22 35.90
N THR A 142 21.03 1.04 36.22
CA THR A 142 20.66 1.68 37.50
C THR A 142 19.27 2.31 37.45
N ALA A 143 18.78 2.66 36.27
CA ALA A 143 17.40 3.01 36.06
C ALA A 143 16.55 1.75 36.21
N ASP A 144 15.99 1.57 37.39
CA ASP A 144 14.90 0.64 37.66
C ASP A 144 13.68 1.14 36.87
N VAL A 145 13.71 0.98 35.53
CA VAL A 145 12.59 1.32 34.66
C VAL A 145 11.58 0.21 34.91
N PRO A 146 10.49 0.46 35.65
CA PRO A 146 9.47 -0.56 35.81
C PRO A 146 9.09 -1.00 34.41
N VAL A 147 9.21 -2.30 34.13
CA VAL A 147 8.64 -2.89 32.92
C VAL A 147 7.15 -2.66 33.05
N THR A 148 6.66 -1.57 32.48
CA THR A 148 5.24 -1.32 32.33
C THR A 148 4.76 -2.40 31.39
N THR A 149 4.27 -3.51 31.97
CA THR A 149 3.40 -4.42 31.24
C THR A 149 2.27 -3.54 30.74
N LEU A 150 2.24 -3.29 29.43
CA LEU A 150 1.14 -2.54 28.82
C LEU A 150 -0.14 -3.22 29.31
N PRO A 151 -1.05 -2.50 30.01
CA PRO A 151 -2.25 -3.11 30.52
C PRO A 151 -2.95 -3.81 29.35
N ARG A 152 -3.29 -5.09 29.52
CA ARG A 152 -4.03 -5.85 28.50
C ARG A 152 -5.22 -5.01 28.09
N GLU A 153 -5.19 -4.51 26.86
CA GLU A 153 -6.21 -3.59 26.38
C GLU A 153 -7.57 -4.27 26.53
N HIS A 154 -8.41 -3.70 27.39
CA HIS A 154 -9.79 -4.14 27.50
C HIS A 154 -10.45 -4.00 26.13
N TRP A 155 -11.41 -4.86 25.81
CA TRP A 155 -12.11 -4.82 24.52
C TRP A 155 -12.71 -3.44 24.20
N ILE A 156 -13.05 -2.66 25.22
CA ILE A 156 -13.49 -1.26 25.10
C ILE A 156 -12.36 -0.34 24.64
N ALA A 157 -11.13 -0.52 25.15
CA ALA A 157 -9.96 0.24 24.71
C ALA A 157 -9.60 -0.11 23.26
N ARG A 158 -9.70 -1.39 22.87
CA ARG A 158 -9.50 -1.84 21.48
C ARG A 158 -10.57 -1.26 20.54
N LEU A 159 -11.81 -1.20 21.00
CA LEU A 159 -12.89 -0.57 20.24
C LEU A 159 -12.65 0.94 20.12
N GLY A 160 -12.20 1.59 21.19
CA GLY A 160 -11.84 3.00 21.21
C GLY A 160 -10.71 3.34 20.24
N SER A 161 -9.62 2.59 20.25
CA SER A 161 -8.49 2.78 19.33
C SER A 161 -8.89 2.52 17.88
N ALA A 162 -9.61 1.43 17.60
CA ALA A 162 -10.11 1.14 16.25
C ALA A 162 -11.08 2.24 15.74
N THR A 163 -11.94 2.77 16.61
CA THR A 163 -12.85 3.86 16.26
C THR A 163 -12.07 5.15 15.97
N TRP A 164 -11.04 5.43 16.77
CA TRP A 164 -10.19 6.60 16.60
C TRP A 164 -9.39 6.55 15.29
N GLU A 165 -8.79 5.40 14.98
CA GLU A 165 -8.11 5.17 13.71
C GLU A 165 -9.08 5.31 12.53
N SER A 166 -10.30 4.76 12.64
CA SER A 166 -11.34 4.90 11.62
C SER A 166 -11.76 6.36 11.40
N LEU A 167 -11.81 7.17 12.46
CA LEU A 167 -12.15 8.58 12.36
C LEU A 167 -11.05 9.41 11.68
N LEU A 168 -9.79 9.08 11.96
CA LEU A 168 -8.64 9.70 11.29
C LEU A 168 -8.62 9.33 9.80
N ASP A 169 -8.83 8.07 9.46
CA ASP A 169 -8.98 7.59 8.08
C ASP A 169 -10.11 8.32 7.35
N ALA A 170 -11.26 8.49 7.99
CA ALA A 170 -12.39 9.21 7.42
C ALA A 170 -12.05 10.68 7.15
N ARG A 171 -11.33 11.34 8.06
CA ARG A 171 -10.86 12.72 7.85
C ARG A 171 -9.91 12.83 6.67
N GLU A 172 -8.97 11.89 6.53
CA GLU A 172 -8.06 11.85 5.38
C GLU A 172 -8.85 11.67 4.08
N MET A 173 -9.83 10.76 4.07
CA MET A 173 -10.69 10.53 2.90
C MET A 173 -11.49 11.79 2.50
N VAL A 174 -12.03 12.53 3.48
CA VAL A 174 -12.71 13.82 3.23
C VAL A 174 -11.74 14.87 2.68
N SER A 175 -10.54 14.97 3.25
CA SER A 175 -9.53 15.92 2.77
C SER A 175 -9.06 15.61 1.35
N PHE A 176 -8.88 14.32 1.03
CA PHE A 176 -8.52 13.86 -0.29
C PHE A 176 -9.66 14.06 -1.30
N ALA A 177 -10.91 13.79 -0.92
CA ALA A 177 -12.07 14.12 -1.75
C ALA A 177 -12.13 15.62 -2.07
N GLY A 178 -11.87 16.48 -1.07
CA GLY A 178 -11.71 17.93 -1.29
C GLY A 178 -10.56 18.26 -2.25
N GLY A 179 -9.42 17.58 -2.11
CA GLY A 179 -8.27 17.69 -3.02
C GLY A 179 -8.62 17.29 -4.46
N VAL A 180 -9.35 16.19 -4.65
CA VAL A 180 -9.82 15.72 -5.96
C VAL A 180 -10.79 16.72 -6.58
N VAL A 181 -11.81 17.17 -5.83
CA VAL A 181 -12.80 18.15 -6.33
C VAL A 181 -12.12 19.46 -6.74
N THR A 182 -11.22 19.97 -5.90
CA THR A 182 -10.51 21.22 -6.21
C THR A 182 -9.58 21.06 -7.41
N ALA A 183 -8.90 19.93 -7.53
CA ALA A 183 -8.00 19.70 -8.64
C ALA A 183 -8.77 19.45 -9.96
N VAL A 184 -9.94 18.79 -9.92
CA VAL A 184 -10.85 18.69 -11.07
C VAL A 184 -11.33 20.09 -11.48
N ALA A 185 -11.73 20.93 -10.51
CA ALA A 185 -12.15 22.30 -10.77
C ALA A 185 -11.04 23.16 -11.39
N ARG A 186 -9.78 23.01 -10.96
CA ARG A 186 -8.63 23.72 -11.53
C ARG A 186 -8.35 23.36 -12.99
N LEU A 187 -8.68 22.14 -13.42
CA LEU A 187 -8.47 21.71 -14.80
C LEU A 187 -9.50 22.28 -15.78
N PHE A 188 -10.70 22.65 -15.31
CA PHE A 188 -11.62 23.49 -16.10
C PHE A 188 -11.07 24.90 -16.31
N VAL A 189 -10.13 25.35 -15.49
CA VAL A 189 -9.48 26.66 -15.59
C VAL A 189 -8.20 26.60 -16.42
N ASP A 190 -7.42 25.51 -16.35
CA ASP A 190 -6.16 25.35 -17.08
C ASP A 190 -6.00 23.96 -17.73
N ALA A 191 -6.66 23.78 -18.87
CA ALA A 191 -6.66 22.52 -19.64
C ALA A 191 -5.28 22.11 -20.21
N ARG A 192 -4.27 23.01 -20.18
CA ARG A 192 -2.93 22.72 -20.72
C ARG A 192 -2.11 21.79 -19.83
N ARG A 193 -2.51 21.60 -18.58
CA ARG A 193 -1.86 20.67 -17.64
C ARG A 193 -2.34 19.23 -17.82
N PHE A 194 -3.32 19.01 -18.68
CA PHE A 194 -3.90 17.69 -18.92
C PHE A 194 -2.93 16.78 -19.69
N ARG A 195 -2.58 15.66 -19.06
CA ARG A 195 -1.66 14.66 -19.59
C ARG A 195 -2.41 13.63 -20.45
N TRP A 196 -2.71 14.01 -21.69
CA TRP A 196 -3.53 13.19 -22.60
C TRP A 196 -2.95 11.82 -22.89
N ARG A 197 -1.63 11.71 -23.06
CA ARG A 197 -0.98 10.45 -23.40
C ARG A 197 -1.11 9.42 -22.27
N GLU A 198 -0.88 9.84 -21.04
CA GLU A 198 -1.01 9.01 -19.85
C GLU A 198 -2.47 8.66 -19.58
N THR A 199 -3.40 9.61 -19.78
CA THR A 199 -4.83 9.36 -19.64
C THR A 199 -5.31 8.30 -20.64
N LEU A 200 -4.92 8.40 -21.91
CA LEU A 200 -5.31 7.44 -22.95
C LEU A 200 -4.78 6.03 -22.64
N TYR A 201 -3.59 5.91 -22.08
CA TYR A 201 -3.06 4.63 -21.60
C TYR A 201 -3.99 4.00 -20.55
N TYR A 202 -4.39 4.76 -19.53
CA TYR A 202 -5.31 4.23 -18.52
C TYR A 202 -6.73 4.03 -19.03
N VAL A 203 -7.20 4.80 -20.04
CA VAL A 203 -8.50 4.54 -20.69
C VAL A 203 -8.49 3.19 -21.38
N GLN A 204 -7.40 2.85 -22.09
CA GLN A 204 -7.26 1.54 -22.71
C GLN A 204 -7.18 0.43 -21.66
N MET A 205 -6.35 0.59 -20.63
CA MET A 205 -6.16 -0.41 -19.56
C MET A 205 -7.45 -0.64 -18.75
N CYS A 206 -8.19 0.41 -18.40
CA CYS A 206 -9.39 0.30 -17.58
C CYS A 206 -10.62 -0.04 -18.43
N GLY A 207 -10.74 0.57 -19.61
CA GLY A 207 -11.81 0.38 -20.56
C GLY A 207 -11.71 -0.94 -21.30
N ALA A 208 -10.83 -1.01 -22.31
CA ALA A 208 -10.77 -2.13 -23.25
C ALA A 208 -10.53 -3.46 -22.56
N ASP A 209 -9.56 -3.53 -21.66
CA ASP A 209 -9.25 -4.78 -20.94
C ASP A 209 -10.32 -5.14 -19.89
N GLY A 210 -11.20 -4.19 -19.53
CA GLY A 210 -12.30 -4.39 -18.58
C GLY A 210 -13.60 -4.85 -19.24
N MET A 211 -13.75 -4.62 -20.55
CA MET A 211 -14.95 -4.97 -21.31
C MET A 211 -15.36 -6.45 -21.19
N PRO A 212 -14.44 -7.44 -21.28
CA PRO A 212 -14.84 -8.85 -21.29
C PRO A 212 -15.48 -9.30 -19.97
N ILE A 213 -14.89 -8.92 -18.84
CA ILE A 213 -15.40 -9.32 -17.51
C ILE A 213 -16.73 -8.62 -17.19
N ILE A 214 -16.86 -7.34 -17.55
CA ILE A 214 -18.11 -6.58 -17.34
C ILE A 214 -19.22 -7.13 -18.22
N SER A 215 -18.94 -7.42 -19.49
CA SER A 215 -19.90 -7.98 -20.43
C SER A 215 -20.41 -9.35 -19.99
N LEU A 216 -19.50 -10.23 -19.57
CA LEU A 216 -19.83 -11.58 -19.12
C LEU A 216 -20.69 -11.56 -17.85
N ILE A 217 -20.28 -10.80 -16.83
CA ILE A 217 -21.03 -10.74 -15.56
C ILE A 217 -22.40 -10.09 -15.78
N SER A 218 -22.47 -9.02 -16.57
CA SER A 218 -23.75 -8.33 -16.83
C SER A 218 -24.71 -9.21 -17.62
N PHE A 219 -24.20 -9.94 -18.61
CA PHE A 219 -24.99 -10.93 -19.36
C PHE A 219 -25.56 -12.03 -18.46
N LEU A 220 -24.71 -12.62 -17.62
CA LEU A 220 -25.14 -13.67 -16.69
C LEU A 220 -26.14 -13.14 -15.67
N MET A 221 -25.94 -11.91 -15.17
CA MET A 221 -26.87 -11.27 -14.25
C MET A 221 -28.22 -10.97 -14.92
N GLY A 222 -28.20 -10.54 -16.20
CA GLY A 222 -29.40 -10.33 -16.99
C GLY A 222 -30.19 -11.62 -17.20
N LEU A 223 -29.49 -12.71 -17.52
CA LEU A 223 -30.08 -14.04 -17.66
C LEU A 223 -30.73 -14.52 -16.35
N THR A 224 -30.02 -14.43 -15.23
CA THR A 224 -30.55 -14.89 -13.95
C THR A 224 -31.73 -14.05 -13.47
N MET A 225 -31.66 -12.73 -13.62
CA MET A 225 -32.77 -11.84 -13.26
C MET A 225 -33.99 -12.01 -14.16
N ALA A 226 -33.80 -12.14 -15.48
CA ALA A 226 -34.91 -12.41 -16.39
C ALA A 226 -35.62 -13.71 -16.04
N PHE A 227 -34.86 -14.75 -15.71
CA PHE A 227 -35.44 -16.03 -15.31
C PHE A 227 -36.23 -15.91 -14.01
N GLN A 228 -35.70 -15.21 -13.01
CA GLN A 228 -36.40 -14.97 -11.74
C GLN A 228 -37.68 -14.14 -11.93
N ALA A 229 -37.62 -13.09 -12.76
CA ALA A 229 -38.75 -12.26 -13.11
C ALA A 229 -39.82 -13.06 -13.87
N ALA A 230 -39.42 -13.84 -14.87
CA ALA A 230 -40.30 -14.70 -15.67
C ALA A 230 -41.14 -15.63 -14.79
N VAL A 231 -40.50 -16.30 -13.83
CA VAL A 231 -41.18 -17.21 -12.90
C VAL A 231 -42.20 -16.45 -12.03
N GLN A 232 -41.87 -15.23 -11.59
CA GLN A 232 -42.74 -14.40 -10.75
C GLN A 232 -43.88 -13.73 -11.52
N LEU A 233 -43.71 -13.37 -12.78
CA LEU A 233 -44.75 -12.70 -13.58
C LEU A 233 -45.67 -13.69 -14.30
N ARG A 234 -45.21 -14.91 -14.57
CA ARG A 234 -46.02 -15.96 -15.20
C ARG A 234 -47.27 -16.32 -14.40
N GLN A 235 -47.20 -16.29 -13.08
CA GLN A 235 -48.37 -16.49 -12.20
C GLN A 235 -49.45 -15.40 -12.36
N PHE A 236 -49.10 -14.23 -12.89
CA PHE A 236 -50.02 -13.13 -13.16
C PHE A 236 -50.38 -13.00 -14.65
N GLY A 237 -49.86 -13.88 -15.52
CA GLY A 237 -50.03 -13.77 -16.98
C GLY A 237 -49.31 -12.56 -17.60
N ALA A 238 -48.35 -11.98 -16.88
CA ALA A 238 -47.74 -10.67 -17.17
C ALA A 238 -46.34 -10.80 -17.78
N ASN A 239 -46.11 -11.81 -18.62
CA ASN A 239 -44.78 -12.19 -19.12
C ASN A 239 -44.04 -11.09 -19.90
N ILE A 240 -44.78 -10.19 -20.56
CA ILE A 240 -44.20 -9.11 -21.36
C ILE A 240 -43.46 -8.06 -20.51
N PHE A 241 -43.94 -7.81 -19.28
CA PHE A 241 -43.35 -6.87 -18.32
C PHE A 241 -42.01 -7.33 -17.74
N VAL A 242 -41.53 -8.53 -18.09
CA VAL A 242 -40.15 -8.95 -17.81
C VAL A 242 -39.16 -8.02 -18.52
N ALA A 243 -39.49 -7.60 -19.75
CA ALA A 243 -38.67 -6.65 -20.50
C ALA A 243 -38.61 -5.28 -19.80
N ASP A 244 -39.74 -4.80 -19.27
CA ASP A 244 -39.81 -3.55 -18.51
C ASP A 244 -38.94 -3.57 -17.26
N MET A 245 -39.13 -4.61 -16.46
CA MET A 245 -38.43 -4.75 -15.18
C MET A 245 -36.91 -4.79 -15.40
N LEU A 246 -36.46 -5.55 -16.40
CA LEU A 246 -35.04 -5.62 -16.72
C LEU A 246 -34.50 -4.31 -17.28
N SER A 247 -35.22 -3.68 -18.20
CA SER A 247 -34.75 -2.47 -18.88
C SER A 247 -34.59 -1.32 -17.90
N LEU A 248 -35.57 -1.10 -17.02
CA LEU A 248 -35.48 -0.10 -15.96
C LEU A 248 -34.39 -0.45 -14.94
N ALA A 249 -34.33 -1.70 -14.48
CA ALA A 249 -33.36 -2.10 -13.45
C ALA A 249 -31.91 -1.98 -13.92
N PHE A 250 -31.59 -2.41 -15.15
CA PHE A 250 -30.23 -2.31 -15.70
C PHE A 250 -29.83 -0.87 -15.99
N THR A 251 -30.71 -0.09 -16.59
CA THR A 251 -30.38 1.28 -16.98
C THR A 251 -30.22 2.22 -15.77
N ARG A 252 -31.08 2.11 -14.76
CA ARG A 252 -31.08 3.04 -13.60
C ARG A 252 -30.10 2.64 -12.50
N GLU A 253 -29.99 1.34 -12.22
CA GLU A 253 -29.37 0.85 -10.98
C GLU A 253 -28.26 -0.17 -11.22
N LEU A 254 -28.61 -1.33 -11.80
CA LEU A 254 -27.71 -2.48 -11.85
C LEU A 254 -26.54 -2.27 -12.81
N GLY A 255 -26.74 -1.66 -13.97
CA GLY A 255 -25.66 -1.38 -14.92
C GLY A 255 -24.55 -0.53 -14.29
N PRO A 256 -24.87 0.68 -13.75
CA PRO A 256 -23.92 1.52 -13.04
C PRO A 256 -23.26 0.81 -11.85
N LEU A 257 -24.04 0.12 -11.02
CA LEU A 257 -23.56 -0.53 -9.80
C LEU A 257 -22.62 -1.71 -10.12
N LEU A 258 -23.02 -2.63 -11.01
CA LEU A 258 -22.19 -3.78 -11.40
C LEU A 258 -20.87 -3.33 -12.03
N THR A 259 -20.93 -2.34 -12.92
CA THR A 259 -19.74 -1.73 -13.54
C THR A 259 -18.81 -1.17 -12.47
N ALA A 260 -19.35 -0.40 -11.51
CA ALA A 260 -18.58 0.21 -10.44
C ALA A 260 -17.91 -0.84 -9.52
N VAL A 261 -18.64 -1.88 -9.10
CA VAL A 261 -18.09 -2.95 -8.26
C VAL A 261 -16.93 -3.67 -8.94
N ILE A 262 -17.07 -3.99 -10.23
CA ILE A 262 -16.02 -4.66 -11.00
C ILE A 262 -14.81 -3.73 -11.19
N LEU A 263 -15.03 -2.46 -11.52
CA LEU A 263 -13.95 -1.47 -11.67
C LEU A 263 -13.23 -1.20 -10.35
N ALA A 264 -13.93 -1.20 -9.21
CA ALA A 264 -13.31 -1.10 -7.89
C ALA A 264 -12.34 -2.26 -7.62
N GLY A 265 -12.80 -3.49 -7.90
CA GLY A 265 -12.01 -4.70 -7.71
C GLY A 265 -10.81 -4.79 -8.65
N ARG A 266 -10.93 -4.37 -9.92
CA ARG A 266 -9.88 -4.52 -10.94
C ARG A 266 -9.00 -3.28 -11.08
N SER A 267 -9.60 -2.15 -11.44
CA SER A 267 -8.87 -0.92 -11.74
C SER A 267 -8.49 -0.16 -10.48
N GLY A 268 -9.40 -0.07 -9.50
CA GLY A 268 -9.14 0.58 -8.22
C GLY A 268 -8.00 -0.09 -7.44
N SER A 269 -8.01 -1.43 -7.38
CA SER A 269 -6.94 -2.22 -6.77
C SER A 269 -5.61 -2.10 -7.54
N ALA A 270 -5.64 -2.13 -8.88
CA ALA A 270 -4.45 -1.94 -9.69
C ALA A 270 -3.82 -0.56 -9.48
N PHE A 271 -4.63 0.50 -9.37
CA PHE A 271 -4.14 1.84 -9.06
C PHE A 271 -3.50 1.92 -7.67
N ALA A 272 -4.10 1.27 -6.67
CA ALA A 272 -3.54 1.20 -5.32
C ALA A 272 -2.20 0.44 -5.31
N ALA A 273 -2.13 -0.70 -5.99
CA ALA A 273 -0.92 -1.52 -6.08
C ALA A 273 0.22 -0.80 -6.84
N GLU A 274 -0.10 -0.13 -7.94
CA GLU A 274 0.86 0.63 -8.74
C GLU A 274 1.46 1.78 -7.93
N ILE A 275 0.62 2.64 -7.35
CA ILE A 275 1.10 3.76 -6.52
C ILE A 275 1.78 3.27 -5.26
N GLY A 276 1.27 2.20 -4.62
CA GLY A 276 1.88 1.61 -3.44
C GLY A 276 3.28 1.06 -3.72
N THR A 277 3.48 0.43 -4.87
CA THR A 277 4.81 -0.05 -5.30
C THR A 277 5.75 1.13 -5.55
N MET A 278 5.28 2.18 -6.23
CA MET A 278 6.06 3.41 -6.42
C MET A 278 6.44 4.06 -5.09
N LYS A 279 5.54 3.99 -4.09
CA LYS A 279 5.80 4.55 -2.76
C LYS A 279 6.85 3.74 -1.99
N VAL A 280 6.79 2.41 -2.05
CA VAL A 280 7.79 1.51 -1.45
C VAL A 280 9.17 1.66 -2.10
N ASN A 281 9.20 1.95 -3.40
CA ASN A 281 10.44 2.19 -4.15
C ASN A 281 10.94 3.64 -4.07
N GLU A 282 10.35 4.48 -3.20
CA GLU A 282 10.71 5.91 -3.04
C GLU A 282 10.52 6.78 -4.31
N GLU A 283 9.84 6.28 -5.34
CA GLU A 283 9.61 7.01 -6.58
C GLU A 283 8.66 8.21 -6.37
N VAL A 284 7.67 8.06 -5.49
CA VAL A 284 6.75 9.15 -5.11
C VAL A 284 7.49 10.26 -4.36
N ASP A 285 8.46 9.90 -3.52
CA ASP A 285 9.25 10.88 -2.76
C ASP A 285 10.25 11.59 -3.68
N ALA A 286 10.85 10.87 -4.64
CA ALA A 286 11.68 11.45 -5.67
C ALA A 286 10.91 12.49 -6.52
N LEU A 287 9.67 12.20 -6.91
CA LEU A 287 8.80 13.16 -7.62
C LEU A 287 8.50 14.41 -6.79
N THR A 288 8.28 14.24 -5.48
CA THR A 288 8.04 15.36 -4.57
C THR A 288 9.28 16.26 -4.46
N VAL A 289 10.49 15.67 -4.37
CA VAL A 289 11.76 16.41 -4.33
C VAL A 289 12.04 17.15 -5.66
N MET A 290 11.62 16.57 -6.78
CA MET A 290 11.70 17.22 -8.10
C MET A 290 10.69 18.38 -8.27
N GLY A 291 9.81 18.63 -7.29
CA GLY A 291 8.85 19.72 -7.30
C GLY A 291 7.54 19.42 -8.05
N PHE A 292 7.23 18.14 -8.30
CA PHE A 292 5.95 17.75 -8.90
C PHE A 292 4.84 17.66 -7.84
N ASP A 293 3.64 18.11 -8.20
CA ASP A 293 2.42 17.82 -7.44
C ASP A 293 1.98 16.37 -7.73
N ILE A 294 2.05 15.52 -6.70
CA ILE A 294 1.73 14.09 -6.79
C ILE A 294 0.27 13.85 -7.19
N THR A 295 -0.66 14.69 -6.72
CA THR A 295 -2.09 14.54 -7.03
C THR A 295 -2.32 14.84 -8.51
N GLU A 296 -1.73 15.93 -9.01
CA GLU A 296 -1.85 16.30 -10.43
C GLU A 296 -1.10 15.33 -11.35
N PHE A 297 0.04 14.80 -10.93
CA PHE A 297 0.89 13.97 -11.79
C PHE A 297 0.47 12.50 -11.84
N LEU A 298 0.06 11.89 -10.72
CA LEU A 298 -0.27 10.45 -10.62
C LEU A 298 -1.79 10.19 -10.60
N VAL A 299 -2.52 10.97 -9.79
CA VAL A 299 -3.93 10.67 -9.50
C VAL A 299 -4.84 11.13 -10.64
N MET A 300 -4.60 12.32 -11.16
CA MET A 300 -5.47 12.92 -12.19
C MET A 300 -5.65 12.09 -13.46
N PRO A 301 -4.58 11.60 -14.12
CA PRO A 301 -4.75 10.78 -15.33
C PRO A 301 -5.64 9.56 -15.10
N LYS A 302 -5.59 8.95 -13.91
CA LYS A 302 -6.39 7.79 -13.52
C LYS A 302 -7.86 8.17 -13.29
N ILE A 303 -8.11 9.30 -12.62
CA ILE A 303 -9.48 9.82 -12.42
C ILE A 303 -10.15 10.13 -13.75
N TYR A 304 -9.45 10.81 -14.67
CA TYR A 304 -10.00 11.11 -15.99
C TYR A 304 -10.22 9.87 -16.82
N ALA A 305 -9.25 8.94 -16.80
CA ALA A 305 -9.39 7.71 -17.54
C ALA A 305 -10.60 6.90 -17.09
N LEU A 306 -10.78 6.73 -15.78
CA LEU A 306 -11.91 5.97 -15.25
C LEU A 306 -13.22 6.73 -15.39
N GLY A 307 -13.22 8.06 -15.20
CA GLY A 307 -14.39 8.91 -15.42
C GLY A 307 -14.89 8.87 -16.87
N LEU A 308 -14.00 8.72 -17.86
CA LEU A 308 -14.38 8.55 -19.26
C LEU A 308 -14.78 7.11 -19.59
N ALA A 309 -14.02 6.12 -19.12
CA ALA A 309 -14.26 4.71 -19.43
C ALA A 309 -15.51 4.17 -18.72
N GLY A 310 -15.78 4.60 -17.50
CA GLY A 310 -16.86 4.09 -16.65
C GLY A 310 -18.25 4.19 -17.27
N PRO A 311 -18.72 5.38 -17.68
CA PRO A 311 -20.01 5.53 -18.33
C PRO A 311 -20.15 4.71 -19.62
N LEU A 312 -19.08 4.62 -20.42
CA LEU A 312 -19.06 3.79 -21.63
C LEU A 312 -19.19 2.30 -21.29
N LEU A 313 -18.52 1.84 -20.24
CA LEU A 313 -18.63 0.47 -19.73
C LEU A 313 -20.01 0.19 -19.13
N THR A 314 -20.66 1.18 -18.53
CA THR A 314 -22.03 1.06 -18.02
C THR A 314 -23.06 0.93 -19.15
N CYS A 315 -22.91 1.65 -20.26
CA CYS A 315 -23.72 1.39 -21.46
C CYS A 315 -23.56 -0.05 -21.94
N LEU A 316 -22.32 -0.54 -22.00
CA LEU A 316 -22.04 -1.93 -22.39
C LEU A 316 -22.64 -2.94 -21.39
N SER A 317 -22.52 -2.69 -20.09
CA SER A 317 -23.10 -3.52 -19.04
C SER A 317 -24.62 -3.61 -19.17
N SER A 318 -25.29 -2.47 -19.35
CA SER A 318 -26.74 -2.40 -19.52
C SER A 318 -27.17 -3.17 -20.77
N TRP A 319 -26.51 -2.94 -21.90
CA TRP A 319 -26.77 -3.67 -23.15
C TRP A 319 -26.61 -5.18 -22.98
N MET A 320 -25.50 -5.63 -22.39
CA MET A 320 -25.25 -7.05 -22.18
C MET A 320 -26.25 -7.69 -21.21
N GLY A 321 -26.70 -6.94 -20.20
CA GLY A 321 -27.80 -7.34 -19.31
C GLY A 321 -29.11 -7.57 -20.06
N LEU A 322 -29.50 -6.64 -20.92
CA LEU A 322 -30.69 -6.78 -21.76
C LEU A 322 -30.56 -7.97 -22.73
N VAL A 323 -29.38 -8.19 -23.32
CA VAL A 323 -29.12 -9.37 -24.17
C VAL A 323 -29.32 -10.67 -23.39
N GLY A 324 -28.88 -10.74 -22.13
CA GLY A 324 -29.16 -11.87 -21.23
C GLY A 324 -30.66 -12.09 -21.02
N GLY A 325 -31.42 -10.99 -20.88
CA GLY A 325 -32.87 -11.02 -20.76
C GLY A 325 -33.59 -11.48 -22.03
N ILE A 326 -33.14 -11.03 -23.21
CA ILE A 326 -33.68 -11.45 -24.51
C ILE A 326 -33.55 -12.97 -24.69
N VAL A 327 -32.41 -13.55 -24.30
CA VAL A 327 -32.19 -15.00 -24.39
C VAL A 327 -33.23 -15.76 -23.57
N VAL A 328 -33.50 -15.33 -22.34
CA VAL A 328 -34.52 -15.96 -21.49
C VAL A 328 -35.94 -15.69 -22.01
N GLY A 329 -36.22 -14.48 -22.50
CA GLY A 329 -37.50 -14.12 -23.12
C GLY A 329 -37.83 -15.04 -24.29
N ALA A 330 -36.86 -15.28 -25.17
CA ALA A 330 -37.03 -16.12 -26.34
C ALA A 330 -37.19 -17.61 -26.00
N VAL A 331 -36.45 -18.12 -25.01
CA VAL A 331 -36.44 -19.57 -24.69
C VAL A 331 -37.52 -19.96 -23.68
N GLY A 332 -37.85 -19.08 -22.73
CA GLY A 332 -38.72 -19.41 -21.58
C GLY A 332 -40.12 -18.81 -21.62
N LEU A 333 -40.37 -17.77 -22.43
CA LEU A 333 -41.59 -16.96 -22.42
C LEU A 333 -42.25 -16.83 -23.80
N ASP A 334 -41.71 -17.46 -24.84
CA ASP A 334 -42.14 -17.34 -26.25
C ASP A 334 -42.21 -15.88 -26.75
N LEU A 335 -41.40 -14.98 -26.18
CA LEU A 335 -41.33 -13.59 -26.61
C LEU A 335 -40.39 -13.45 -27.81
N THR A 336 -40.85 -12.76 -28.84
CA THR A 336 -39.98 -12.40 -29.97
C THR A 336 -39.00 -11.31 -29.54
N VAL A 337 -37.79 -11.33 -30.13
CA VAL A 337 -36.78 -10.29 -29.89
C VAL A 337 -37.32 -8.89 -30.20
N ALA A 338 -38.14 -8.77 -31.25
CA ALA A 338 -38.78 -7.51 -31.62
C ALA A 338 -39.74 -7.01 -30.53
N SER A 339 -40.57 -7.88 -29.96
CA SER A 339 -41.49 -7.51 -28.88
C SER A 339 -40.72 -7.08 -27.63
N PHE A 340 -39.65 -7.78 -27.26
CA PHE A 340 -38.84 -7.42 -26.09
C PHE A 340 -38.19 -6.04 -26.26
N LEU A 341 -37.59 -5.78 -27.42
CA LEU A 341 -36.94 -4.50 -27.69
C LEU A 341 -37.94 -3.35 -27.78
N GLN A 342 -39.14 -3.61 -28.28
CA GLN A 342 -40.20 -2.60 -28.33
C GLN A 342 -40.69 -2.25 -26.94
N GLU A 343 -40.94 -3.24 -26.08
CA GLU A 343 -41.32 -3.01 -24.68
C GLU A 343 -40.21 -2.24 -23.93
N ALA A 344 -38.95 -2.64 -24.11
CA ALA A 344 -37.80 -1.93 -23.55
C ALA A 344 -37.70 -0.48 -24.03
N TYR A 345 -38.05 -0.20 -25.29
CA TYR A 345 -38.04 1.16 -25.84
C TYR A 345 -39.20 2.00 -25.29
N ASP A 346 -40.39 1.41 -25.17
CA ASP A 346 -41.60 2.11 -24.75
C ASP A 346 -41.55 2.52 -23.26
N ILE A 347 -40.88 1.73 -22.42
CA ILE A 347 -40.75 2.02 -20.98
C ILE A 347 -39.56 2.94 -20.64
N LEU A 348 -38.48 2.92 -21.42
CA LEU A 348 -37.26 3.66 -21.11
C LEU A 348 -37.40 5.14 -21.48
N ALA A 349 -37.31 6.00 -20.47
CA ALA A 349 -37.17 7.43 -20.68
C ALA A 349 -35.69 7.82 -20.83
N LEU A 350 -35.43 8.95 -21.50
CA LEU A 350 -34.09 9.51 -21.58
C LEU A 350 -33.52 9.83 -20.17
N SER A 351 -34.38 10.18 -19.21
CA SER A 351 -33.98 10.41 -17.81
C SER A 351 -33.41 9.15 -17.14
N ASP A 352 -33.94 7.96 -17.44
CA ASP A 352 -33.43 6.70 -16.88
C ASP A 352 -31.98 6.45 -17.34
N VAL A 353 -31.70 6.69 -18.63
CA VAL A 353 -30.35 6.54 -19.19
C VAL A 353 -29.40 7.59 -18.60
N LEU A 354 -29.84 8.84 -18.51
CA LEU A 354 -29.01 9.93 -17.99
C LEU A 354 -28.68 9.76 -16.51
N THR A 355 -29.64 9.33 -15.68
CA THR A 355 -29.41 9.09 -14.24
C THR A 355 -28.39 7.96 -14.04
N GLY A 356 -28.49 6.87 -14.79
CA GLY A 356 -27.49 5.79 -14.78
C GLY A 356 -26.09 6.26 -15.23
N LEU A 357 -26.01 7.07 -16.28
CA LEU A 357 -24.74 7.64 -16.75
C LEU A 357 -24.11 8.60 -15.74
N VAL A 358 -24.90 9.45 -15.08
CA VAL A 358 -24.41 10.35 -14.04
C VAL A 358 -23.91 9.55 -12.83
N LYS A 359 -24.63 8.52 -12.38
CA LYS A 359 -24.18 7.61 -11.31
C LYS A 359 -22.85 6.96 -11.66
N SER A 360 -22.75 6.34 -12.84
CA SER A 360 -21.52 5.65 -13.28
C SER A 360 -20.31 6.59 -13.38
N PHE A 361 -20.51 7.83 -13.83
CA PHE A 361 -19.46 8.85 -13.83
C PHE A 361 -18.97 9.17 -12.41
N ALA A 362 -19.90 9.41 -11.49
CA ALA A 362 -19.57 9.70 -10.09
C ALA A 362 -18.86 8.52 -9.41
N PHE A 363 -19.36 7.29 -9.58
CA PHE A 363 -18.74 6.08 -9.04
C PHE A 363 -17.33 5.87 -9.59
N SER A 364 -17.11 6.14 -10.86
CA SER A 364 -15.79 6.00 -11.48
C SER A 364 -14.76 6.98 -10.91
N ILE A 365 -15.16 8.22 -10.65
CA ILE A 365 -14.29 9.19 -9.97
C ILE A 365 -13.97 8.71 -8.55
N LEU A 366 -14.98 8.25 -7.80
CA LEU A 366 -14.79 7.73 -6.44
C LEU A 366 -13.81 6.55 -6.42
N ILE A 367 -13.98 5.57 -7.31
CA ILE A 367 -13.12 4.39 -7.40
C ILE A 367 -11.66 4.80 -7.66
N ALA A 368 -11.43 5.64 -8.67
CA ALA A 368 -10.10 6.09 -9.00
C ALA A 368 -9.46 6.88 -7.85
N ALA A 369 -10.22 7.76 -7.21
CA ALA A 369 -9.77 8.54 -6.07
C ALA A 369 -9.36 7.64 -4.89
N ILE A 370 -10.22 6.71 -4.48
CA ILE A 370 -9.97 5.83 -3.33
C ILE A 370 -8.80 4.89 -3.60
N GLY A 371 -8.73 4.31 -4.81
CA GLY A 371 -7.62 3.48 -5.24
C GLY A 371 -6.29 4.23 -5.13
N CYS A 372 -6.25 5.46 -5.61
CA CYS A 372 -5.05 6.28 -5.52
C CYS A 372 -4.70 6.69 -4.08
N LEU A 373 -5.71 7.09 -3.29
CA LEU A 373 -5.52 7.47 -1.89
C LEU A 373 -4.91 6.32 -1.08
N ARG A 374 -5.49 5.12 -1.16
CA ARG A 374 -4.96 3.95 -0.43
C ARG A 374 -3.56 3.58 -0.93
N GLY A 375 -3.28 3.73 -2.22
CA GLY A 375 -1.93 3.57 -2.76
C GLY A 375 -0.92 4.55 -2.15
N LEU A 376 -1.28 5.83 -2.01
CA LEU A 376 -0.42 6.85 -1.39
C LEU A 376 -0.21 6.64 0.11
N GLN A 377 -1.15 6.00 0.79
CA GLN A 377 -1.07 5.61 2.21
C GLN A 377 -0.27 4.31 2.45
N THR A 378 0.36 3.75 1.41
CA THR A 378 1.18 2.54 1.56
C THR A 378 2.41 2.83 2.42
N GLY A 379 2.59 2.01 3.46
CA GLY A 379 3.75 2.04 4.34
C GLY A 379 4.95 1.31 3.73
N GLN A 380 5.90 0.92 4.57
CA GLN A 380 7.09 0.22 4.09
C GLN A 380 6.83 -1.27 3.82
N GLY A 381 7.46 -1.78 2.76
CA GLY A 381 7.47 -3.20 2.41
C GLY A 381 6.28 -3.68 1.58
N ALA A 382 6.45 -4.83 0.93
CA ALA A 382 5.49 -5.41 0.00
C ALA A 382 4.16 -5.84 0.65
N ASP A 383 4.18 -6.22 1.94
CA ASP A 383 2.96 -6.58 2.67
C ASP A 383 1.99 -5.39 2.80
N SER A 384 2.54 -4.18 2.99
CA SER A 384 1.73 -2.96 3.07
C SER A 384 0.98 -2.68 1.76
N VAL A 385 1.62 -2.93 0.61
CA VAL A 385 1.01 -2.78 -0.72
C VAL A 385 -0.22 -3.67 -0.86
N GLY A 386 -0.11 -4.95 -0.48
CA GLY A 386 -1.23 -5.89 -0.54
C GLY A 386 -2.38 -5.49 0.40
N ARG A 387 -2.06 -5.05 1.62
CA ARG A 387 -3.04 -4.55 2.58
C ARG A 387 -3.79 -3.33 2.08
N GLN A 388 -3.10 -2.33 1.55
CA GLN A 388 -3.74 -1.12 1.02
C GLN A 388 -4.53 -1.40 -0.26
N THR A 389 -4.06 -2.31 -1.10
CA THR A 389 -4.80 -2.77 -2.29
C THR A 389 -6.15 -3.38 -1.90
N THR A 390 -6.18 -4.20 -0.85
CA THR A 390 -7.43 -4.79 -0.33
C THR A 390 -8.31 -3.72 0.31
N SER A 391 -7.72 -2.81 1.10
CA SER A 391 -8.42 -1.69 1.72
C SER A 391 -9.07 -0.76 0.68
N ALA A 392 -8.43 -0.57 -0.47
CA ALA A 392 -8.97 0.21 -1.59
C ALA A 392 -10.27 -0.38 -2.13
N VAL A 393 -10.33 -1.71 -2.31
CA VAL A 393 -11.53 -2.38 -2.82
C VAL A 393 -12.66 -2.30 -1.79
N VAL A 394 -12.39 -2.59 -0.52
CA VAL A 394 -13.40 -2.57 0.54
C VAL A 394 -13.94 -1.16 0.79
N SER A 395 -13.05 -0.17 0.91
CA SER A 395 -13.44 1.24 1.08
C SER A 395 -14.20 1.75 -0.15
N GLY A 396 -13.76 1.34 -1.34
CA GLY A 396 -14.41 1.62 -2.62
C GLY A 396 -15.84 1.10 -2.67
N LEU A 397 -16.04 -0.17 -2.33
CA LEU A 397 -17.35 -0.80 -2.33
C LEU A 397 -18.31 -0.13 -1.35
N PHE A 398 -17.85 0.16 -0.14
CA PHE A 398 -18.65 0.88 0.85
C PHE A 398 -19.08 2.26 0.34
N LEU A 399 -18.15 3.03 -0.24
CA LEU A 399 -18.47 4.35 -0.77
C LEU A 399 -19.37 4.32 -1.99
N ILE A 400 -19.26 3.32 -2.87
CA ILE A 400 -20.17 3.14 -4.00
C ILE A 400 -21.59 2.90 -3.49
N ILE A 401 -21.78 1.98 -2.55
CA ILE A 401 -23.10 1.66 -1.99
C ILE A 401 -23.68 2.87 -1.27
N PHE A 402 -22.86 3.58 -0.49
CA PHE A 402 -23.29 4.79 0.20
C PHE A 402 -23.67 5.92 -0.78
N ALA A 403 -22.85 6.15 -1.81
CA ALA A 403 -23.14 7.13 -2.84
C ALA A 403 -24.40 6.77 -3.63
N ASP A 404 -24.59 5.50 -3.96
CA ASP A 404 -25.80 5.02 -4.64
C ASP A 404 -27.07 5.34 -3.85
N ALA A 405 -27.07 5.05 -2.55
CA ALA A 405 -28.20 5.41 -1.67
C ALA A 405 -28.50 6.92 -1.69
N ILE A 406 -27.47 7.76 -1.67
CA ILE A 406 -27.62 9.22 -1.76
C ILE A 406 -28.20 9.62 -3.12
N PHE A 407 -27.64 9.12 -4.22
CA PHE A 407 -28.14 9.45 -5.57
C PHE A 407 -29.58 9.01 -5.77
N THR A 408 -29.95 7.82 -5.29
CA THR A 408 -31.32 7.31 -5.37
C THR A 408 -32.30 8.21 -4.63
N VAL A 409 -31.95 8.69 -3.42
CA VAL A 409 -32.78 9.65 -2.69
C VAL A 409 -32.87 10.99 -3.42
N ILE A 410 -31.74 11.50 -3.94
CA ILE A 410 -31.70 12.76 -4.69
C ILE A 410 -32.61 12.68 -5.92
N PHE A 411 -32.42 11.69 -6.78
CA PHE A 411 -33.22 11.57 -8.01
C PHE A 411 -34.70 11.35 -7.70
N HIS A 412 -35.02 10.59 -6.65
CA HIS A 412 -36.40 10.43 -6.22
C HIS A 412 -37.04 11.75 -5.75
N VAL A 413 -36.29 12.61 -5.03
CA VAL A 413 -36.78 13.93 -4.58
C VAL A 413 -36.97 14.91 -5.75
N PHE A 414 -36.17 14.78 -6.81
CA PHE A 414 -36.25 15.64 -7.99
C PHE A 414 -37.16 15.08 -9.11
N ASP A 415 -37.93 14.02 -8.84
CA ASP A 415 -38.79 13.30 -9.79
C ASP A 415 -38.05 12.91 -11.10
N TRP A 416 -36.79 12.46 -10.97
CA TRP A 416 -35.92 12.04 -12.09
C TRP A 416 -35.71 10.53 -12.18
#